data_AF-A0A2E4CE99-F1
#
_entry.id   AF-A0A2E4CE99-F1
#
_cell.length_a   1.000
_cell.length_b   1.000
_cell.length_c   1.000
_cell.angle_alpha   90.00
_cell.angle_beta   90.00
_cell.angle_gamma   90.00
#
_symmetry.space_group_name_H-M   'P 1'
#
loop_
_entity.id
_entity.type
_entity.pdbx_description
1 polymer ?
#
loop_
_entity_poly.entity_id
_entity_poly.type
_entity_poly.pdbx_seq_one_letter_code
_entity_poly.pdbx_strand_id
1 'polypeptide(L)'
;MYECPSSRLSGTGRTHVADGRWAASNDYAPLGAVSARLATAGLIRSRSSYIALMRVWERVGFRDAFDGLSQTILFAEDTTRPDYYVAGKRLGPPNSPSSGGNFGVSNGVVKGAAWADSRNAIPMHGLTQDGKSSPGPCPINCTNNNEMYSFHSGGVHCVLADGAVRFLSQTIDIDMMASLVTAKGHELIPLDDFAR
;
A
#
# COMPACT_ATOMS: atom_id res chain seq x y z
N MET A 1 16.08 -0.11 -19.28
CA MET A 1 15.31 0.19 -18.07
C MET A 1 14.06 -0.68 -18.16
N TYR A 2 13.78 -1.53 -17.18
CA TYR A 2 12.60 -2.37 -17.20
C TYR A 2 11.42 -1.55 -16.65
N GLU A 3 10.43 -1.31 -17.49
CA GLU A 3 9.16 -0.70 -17.10
C GLU A 3 8.19 -1.81 -16.68
N CYS A 4 7.37 -1.54 -15.67
CA CYS A 4 6.36 -2.51 -15.26
C CYS A 4 5.33 -2.65 -16.39
N PRO A 5 5.09 -3.85 -16.95
CA PRO A 5 4.24 -4.02 -18.14
C PRO A 5 2.76 -3.70 -17.86
N SER A 6 2.35 -3.70 -16.60
CA SER A 6 1.02 -3.29 -16.16
C SER A 6 0.86 -1.78 -15.98
N SER A 7 1.95 -1.01 -16.10
CA SER A 7 1.94 0.39 -15.70
C SER A 7 1.32 1.22 -16.79
N ARG A 8 0.15 1.80 -16.51
CA ARG A 8 -0.52 2.73 -17.42
C ARG A 8 0.14 4.11 -17.38
N LEU A 9 1.47 4.17 -17.44
CA LEU A 9 2.20 5.43 -17.32
C LEU A 9 1.74 6.47 -18.36
N SER A 10 1.57 7.69 -17.87
CA SER A 10 1.50 8.93 -18.63
C SER A 10 2.84 9.23 -19.31
N GLY A 11 3.08 8.64 -20.50
CA GLY A 11 3.99 9.17 -21.53
C GLY A 11 5.49 9.40 -21.23
N THR A 12 5.97 9.31 -19.98
CA THR A 12 7.34 9.69 -19.56
C THR A 12 8.23 8.49 -19.26
N GLY A 13 7.66 7.32 -18.92
CA GLY A 13 8.38 6.07 -18.65
C GLY A 13 9.31 6.08 -17.42
N ARG A 14 9.47 7.23 -16.74
CA ARG A 14 10.45 7.43 -15.66
C ARG A 14 9.94 8.41 -14.61
N THR A 15 10.38 8.21 -13.38
CA THR A 15 10.16 9.12 -12.24
C THR A 15 11.43 9.28 -11.41
N HIS A 16 11.47 10.32 -10.58
CA HIS A 16 12.62 10.63 -9.74
C HIS A 16 12.70 9.69 -8.53
N VAL A 17 13.91 9.18 -8.32
CA VAL A 17 14.35 8.49 -7.10
C VAL A 17 14.72 9.55 -6.04
N ALA A 18 14.69 9.18 -4.76
CA ALA A 18 15.01 10.09 -3.64
C ALA A 18 16.35 10.82 -3.76
N ASP A 19 17.32 10.22 -4.45
CA ASP A 19 18.67 10.74 -4.66
C ASP A 19 18.83 11.59 -5.93
N GLY A 20 17.72 11.92 -6.61
CA GLY A 20 17.70 12.75 -7.81
C GLY A 20 17.91 11.98 -9.12
N ARG A 21 18.20 10.67 -9.08
CA ARG A 21 18.28 9.83 -10.28
C ARG A 21 16.90 9.55 -10.86
N TRP A 22 16.88 9.01 -12.08
CA TRP A 22 15.65 8.59 -12.76
C TRP A 22 15.58 7.07 -12.86
N ALA A 23 14.42 6.51 -12.58
CA ALA A 23 14.13 5.10 -12.75
C ALA A 23 12.71 4.91 -13.30
N ALA A 24 12.43 3.73 -13.83
CA ALA A 24 11.07 3.37 -14.23
C ALA A 24 10.16 3.30 -13.01
N SER A 25 8.90 3.67 -13.22
CA SER A 25 7.89 3.56 -12.17
C SER A 25 7.46 2.11 -11.94
N ASN A 26 6.97 1.80 -10.74
CA ASN A 26 6.41 0.49 -10.39
C ASN A 26 4.90 0.57 -10.10
N ASP A 27 4.21 -0.54 -10.37
CA ASP A 27 2.82 -0.72 -9.91
C ASP A 27 2.71 -1.66 -8.71
N TYR A 28 3.80 -2.27 -8.27
CA TYR A 28 3.81 -3.12 -7.09
C TYR A 28 4.83 -2.59 -6.10
N ALA A 29 4.39 -2.40 -4.86
CA ALA A 29 5.23 -1.87 -3.79
C ALA A 29 5.13 -2.71 -2.52
N PRO A 30 6.21 -2.72 -1.72
CA PRO A 30 6.22 -3.45 -0.46
C PRO A 30 5.32 -2.78 0.57
N LEU A 31 4.56 -3.60 1.30
CA LEU A 31 3.88 -3.18 2.53
C LEU A 31 4.88 -3.27 3.68
N GLY A 32 5.15 -2.13 4.32
CA GLY A 32 6.18 -2.03 5.36
C GLY A 32 5.67 -2.05 6.79
N ALA A 33 4.44 -1.57 7.01
CA ALA A 33 3.79 -1.49 8.32
C ALA A 33 2.31 -1.11 8.19
N VAL A 34 1.58 -1.24 9.30
CA VAL A 34 0.29 -0.59 9.55
C VAL A 34 0.53 0.66 10.41
N SER A 35 -0.15 1.76 10.10
CA SER A 35 -0.06 2.98 10.92
C SER A 35 -0.75 2.77 12.26
N ALA A 36 -0.01 2.92 13.36
CA ALA A 36 -0.58 2.86 14.73
C ALA A 36 -1.67 3.91 14.98
N ARG A 37 -1.75 4.97 14.14
CA ARG A 37 -2.81 5.99 14.19
C ARG A 37 -4.20 5.40 13.92
N LEU A 38 -4.29 4.31 13.17
CA LEU A 38 -5.55 3.62 12.93
C LEU A 38 -6.14 3.06 14.24
N ALA A 39 -5.29 2.48 15.10
CA ALA A 39 -5.73 1.96 16.39
C ALA A 39 -6.11 3.11 17.34
N THR A 40 -5.31 4.19 17.37
CA THR A 40 -5.63 5.39 18.16
C THR A 40 -6.96 6.04 17.72
N ALA A 41 -7.30 5.96 16.42
CA ALA A 41 -8.56 6.44 15.88
C ALA A 41 -9.75 5.48 16.09
N GLY A 42 -9.52 4.30 16.68
CA GLY A 42 -10.56 3.28 16.90
C GLY A 42 -11.04 2.59 15.61
N LEU A 43 -10.28 2.69 14.52
CA LEU A 43 -10.62 2.05 13.23
C LEU A 43 -10.18 0.59 13.17
N ILE A 44 -9.14 0.24 13.92
CA ILE A 44 -8.63 -1.13 14.03
C ILE A 44 -8.41 -1.47 15.50
N ARG A 45 -8.36 -2.76 15.83
CA ARG A 45 -7.96 -3.23 17.17
C ARG A 45 -6.49 -2.94 17.42
N SER A 46 -6.14 -2.68 18.68
CA SER A 46 -4.73 -2.57 19.09
C SER A 46 -4.02 -3.91 18.91
N ARG A 47 -2.78 -3.85 18.40
CA ARG A 47 -1.95 -5.03 18.10
C ARG A 47 -0.65 -5.00 18.89
N SER A 48 -0.09 -6.18 19.12
CA SER A 48 1.23 -6.33 19.75
C SER A 48 2.37 -5.84 18.85
N SER A 49 2.15 -5.87 17.53
CA SER A 49 3.05 -5.32 16.52
C SER A 49 2.27 -4.79 15.33
N TYR A 50 2.80 -3.76 14.68
CA TYR A 50 2.24 -3.19 13.44
C TYR A 50 3.18 -3.37 12.25
N ILE A 51 4.23 -4.17 12.39
CA ILE A 51 5.26 -4.30 11.35
C ILE A 51 4.86 -5.37 10.33
N ALA A 52 5.15 -5.10 9.06
CA ALA A 52 5.12 -6.09 8.00
C ALA A 52 6.52 -6.71 7.80
N LEU A 53 6.63 -7.67 6.87
CA LEU A 53 7.92 -8.30 6.55
C LEU A 53 8.84 -7.41 5.70
N MET A 54 8.28 -6.61 4.78
CA MET A 54 9.07 -5.77 3.85
C MET A 54 9.30 -4.36 4.40
N ARG A 55 9.93 -4.27 5.56
CA ARG A 55 10.14 -2.99 6.26
C ARG A 55 11.36 -2.24 5.73
N VAL A 56 11.22 -0.92 5.58
CA VAL A 56 12.33 -0.07 5.12
C VAL A 56 13.42 -0.03 6.20
N TRP A 57 14.68 -0.24 5.79
CA TRP A 57 15.89 -0.21 6.64
C TRP A 57 16.00 -1.29 7.72
N GLU A 58 15.08 -2.25 7.76
CA GLU A 58 15.08 -3.34 8.74
C GLU A 58 14.95 -4.68 8.02
N ARG A 59 15.73 -5.68 8.46
CA ARG A 59 15.63 -7.04 7.94
C ARG A 59 14.73 -7.84 8.84
N VAL A 60 13.55 -8.20 8.35
CA VAL A 60 12.64 -9.15 9.01
C VAL A 60 12.69 -10.47 8.24
N GLY A 61 12.94 -11.58 8.93
CA GLY A 61 13.02 -12.89 8.30
C GLY A 61 11.65 -13.55 8.21
N PHE A 62 11.49 -14.49 7.28
CA PHE A 62 10.27 -15.31 7.20
C PHE A 62 9.97 -16.07 8.50
N ARG A 63 11.01 -16.40 9.29
CA ARG A 63 10.86 -17.01 10.62
C ARG A 63 10.13 -16.12 11.63
N ASP A 64 10.09 -14.81 11.39
CA ASP A 64 9.50 -13.81 12.26
C ASP A 64 8.03 -13.53 11.88
N ALA A 65 7.50 -14.21 10.85
CA ALA A 65 6.11 -14.15 10.42
C ALA A 65 5.23 -15.08 11.27
N PHE A 66 5.00 -14.72 12.53
CA PHE A 66 4.18 -15.50 13.46
C PHE A 66 2.70 -15.58 13.07
N ASP A 67 2.21 -14.65 12.26
CA ASP A 67 0.85 -14.70 11.70
C ASP A 67 0.74 -15.70 10.52
N GLY A 68 1.89 -16.20 10.03
CA GLY A 68 1.99 -17.20 8.97
C GLY A 68 2.24 -16.60 7.58
N LEU A 69 3.15 -17.20 6.82
CA LEU A 69 3.56 -16.67 5.51
C LEU A 69 2.41 -16.61 4.49
N SER A 70 1.45 -17.55 4.57
CA SER A 70 0.26 -17.60 3.72
C SER A 70 -0.85 -16.63 4.15
N GLN A 71 -0.59 -15.79 5.16
CA GLN A 71 -1.52 -14.80 5.70
C GLN A 71 -0.90 -13.40 5.83
N THR A 72 0.37 -13.24 5.45
CA THR A 72 1.07 -11.95 5.49
C THR A 72 1.34 -11.45 4.07
N ILE A 73 0.90 -10.25 3.75
CA ILE A 73 1.15 -9.58 2.46
C ILE A 73 2.59 -9.04 2.43
N LEU A 74 3.32 -9.32 1.34
CA LEU A 74 4.62 -8.71 1.04
C LEU A 74 4.50 -7.49 0.15
N PHE A 75 3.81 -7.66 -0.98
CA PHE A 75 3.65 -6.65 -2.02
C PHE A 75 2.18 -6.51 -2.38
N ALA A 76 1.78 -5.30 -2.74
CA ALA A 76 0.45 -5.04 -3.27
C ALA A 76 0.52 -4.10 -4.46
N GLU A 77 -0.53 -4.14 -5.28
CA GLU A 77 -0.73 -3.15 -6.33
C GLU A 77 -0.88 -1.74 -5.74
N ASP A 78 -0.08 -0.81 -6.27
CA ASP A 78 -0.21 0.65 -6.17
C ASP A 78 0.16 1.21 -7.56
N THR A 79 -0.80 1.11 -8.48
CA THR A 79 -0.60 1.32 -9.91
C THR A 79 -0.67 2.79 -10.32
N THR A 80 -0.29 3.08 -11.57
CA THR A 80 -0.37 4.39 -12.24
C THR A 80 0.49 5.48 -11.63
N ARG A 81 1.35 5.12 -10.67
CA ARG A 81 2.35 6.04 -10.15
C ARG A 81 3.35 6.38 -11.26
N PRO A 82 3.75 7.65 -11.43
CA PRO A 82 3.63 8.69 -10.42
C PRO A 82 2.39 9.58 -10.54
N ASP A 83 1.48 9.35 -11.49
CA ASP A 83 0.28 10.18 -11.59
C ASP A 83 -0.57 10.02 -10.33
N TYR A 84 -1.07 11.14 -9.82
CA TYR A 84 -1.87 11.15 -8.60
C TYR A 84 -3.34 10.87 -8.89
N TYR A 85 -3.84 9.76 -8.34
CA TYR A 85 -5.24 9.36 -8.37
C TYR A 85 -5.82 9.27 -6.96
N VAL A 86 -7.08 9.67 -6.86
CA VAL A 86 -7.92 9.55 -5.66
C VAL A 86 -9.21 8.80 -6.01
N ALA A 87 -9.96 8.46 -4.97
CA ALA A 87 -11.28 7.82 -4.95
C ALA A 87 -11.98 7.70 -6.31
N GLY A 88 -12.13 6.45 -6.77
CA GLY A 88 -12.89 6.14 -7.98
C GLY A 88 -12.17 6.51 -9.28
N LYS A 89 -10.85 6.33 -9.35
CA LYS A 89 -10.04 6.48 -10.59
C LYS A 89 -10.07 7.89 -11.15
N ARG A 90 -10.17 8.88 -10.25
CA ARG A 90 -10.15 10.30 -10.60
C ARG A 90 -8.77 10.87 -10.36
N LEU A 91 -8.33 11.76 -11.25
CA LEU A 91 -7.13 12.55 -11.00
C LEU A 91 -7.32 13.36 -9.72
N GLY A 92 -6.34 13.26 -8.82
CA GLY A 92 -6.29 14.07 -7.62
C GLY A 92 -5.98 15.54 -7.92
N PRO A 93 -6.13 16.44 -6.93
CA PRO A 93 -5.67 17.81 -7.08
C PRO A 93 -4.15 17.83 -7.37
N PRO A 94 -3.66 18.77 -8.19
CA PRO A 94 -2.24 18.81 -8.57
C PRO A 94 -1.31 18.99 -7.36
N ASN A 95 -1.79 19.58 -6.27
CA ASN A 95 -1.05 19.70 -5.03
C ASN A 95 -1.90 19.21 -3.86
N SER A 96 -1.28 18.42 -2.99
CA SER A 96 -1.90 17.91 -1.76
C SER A 96 -0.87 17.94 -0.62
N PRO A 97 -1.22 18.40 0.59
CA PRO A 97 -0.31 18.35 1.72
C PRO A 97 0.00 16.90 2.12
N SER A 98 1.11 16.69 2.84
CA SER A 98 1.39 15.41 3.50
C SER A 98 0.31 15.09 4.53
N SER A 99 -0.12 13.83 4.60
CA SER A 99 -1.21 13.38 5.49
C SER A 99 -0.99 11.93 5.90
N GLY A 100 -1.25 11.58 7.15
CA GLY A 100 -1.15 10.18 7.63
C GLY A 100 0.25 9.57 7.73
N GLY A 101 1.25 10.14 7.06
CA GLY A 101 2.55 9.52 6.79
C GLY A 101 2.89 9.51 5.29
N ASN A 102 1.87 9.71 4.43
CA ASN A 102 2.02 9.91 2.99
C ASN A 102 2.67 11.26 2.69
N PHE A 103 3.58 11.26 1.71
CA PHE A 103 4.21 12.48 1.24
C PHE A 103 3.21 13.38 0.51
N GLY A 104 3.41 14.69 0.61
CA GLY A 104 2.65 15.64 -0.19
C GLY A 104 2.89 15.45 -1.70
N VAL A 105 1.83 15.65 -2.47
CA VAL A 105 1.81 15.60 -3.93
C VAL A 105 2.14 16.98 -4.48
N SER A 106 2.92 17.03 -5.56
CA SER A 106 3.26 18.29 -6.25
C SER A 106 3.15 18.11 -7.75
N ASN A 107 2.47 19.04 -8.42
CA ASN A 107 2.19 18.98 -9.87
C ASN A 107 1.58 17.65 -10.36
N GLY A 108 0.74 17.02 -9.54
CA GLY A 108 0.09 15.74 -9.84
C GLY A 108 1.00 14.52 -9.73
N VAL A 109 2.18 14.66 -9.12
CA VAL A 109 3.21 13.61 -9.01
C VAL A 109 3.31 13.12 -7.57
N VAL A 110 3.03 11.83 -7.33
CA VAL A 110 3.28 11.15 -6.05
C VAL A 110 4.76 10.77 -5.90
N LYS A 111 5.25 10.66 -4.66
CA LYS A 111 6.66 10.33 -4.37
C LYS A 111 6.83 8.84 -4.15
N GLY A 112 8.06 8.32 -4.27
CA GLY A 112 8.32 6.89 -4.07
C GLY A 112 7.86 5.99 -5.21
N ALA A 113 7.49 6.54 -6.36
CA ALA A 113 6.94 5.78 -7.48
C ALA A 113 7.97 4.93 -8.26
N ALA A 114 9.28 5.15 -8.04
CA ALA A 114 10.33 4.48 -8.80
C ALA A 114 10.67 3.10 -8.23
N TRP A 115 10.99 2.13 -9.10
CA TRP A 115 11.32 0.74 -8.75
C TRP A 115 12.36 0.60 -7.61
N ALA A 116 13.42 1.40 -7.65
CA ALA A 116 14.52 1.34 -6.69
C ALA A 116 14.54 2.58 -5.75
N ASP A 117 13.40 3.23 -5.56
CA ASP A 117 13.27 4.33 -4.61
C ASP A 117 13.17 3.77 -3.19
N SER A 118 14.00 4.26 -2.28
CA SER A 118 13.94 3.90 -0.85
C SER A 118 12.63 4.33 -0.17
N ARG A 119 11.84 5.17 -0.84
CA ARG A 119 10.52 5.64 -0.41
C ARG A 119 9.37 4.88 -1.06
N ASN A 120 9.63 3.79 -1.80
CA ASN A 120 8.62 3.08 -2.58
C ASN A 120 7.66 2.20 -1.75
N ALA A 121 7.89 2.09 -0.44
CA ALA A 121 6.99 1.37 0.45
C ALA A 121 5.63 2.07 0.57
N ILE A 122 4.59 1.25 0.75
CA ILE A 122 3.19 1.67 0.86
C ILE A 122 2.61 1.22 2.19
N PRO A 123 3.11 1.75 3.34
CA PRO A 123 2.55 1.38 4.62
C PRO A 123 1.08 1.76 4.68
N MET A 124 0.28 0.93 5.34
CA MET A 124 -1.16 1.10 5.41
C MET A 124 -1.50 2.23 6.39
N HIS A 125 -1.87 3.41 5.89
CA HIS A 125 -2.30 4.51 6.76
C HIS A 125 -3.81 4.58 6.95
N GLY A 126 -4.57 3.99 6.02
CA GLY A 126 -6.02 4.07 5.92
C GLY A 126 -6.49 5.50 5.61
N LEU A 127 -7.37 5.63 4.62
CA LEU A 127 -7.80 6.92 4.10
C LEU A 127 -9.29 7.14 4.29
N THR A 128 -9.71 8.40 4.29
CA THR A 128 -11.10 8.77 4.04
C THR A 128 -11.52 8.29 2.65
N GLN A 129 -12.82 8.04 2.46
CA GLN A 129 -13.35 7.49 1.20
C GLN A 129 -13.03 8.35 -0.03
N ASP A 130 -12.79 9.65 0.16
CA ASP A 130 -12.40 10.59 -0.89
C ASP A 130 -10.89 10.59 -1.21
N GLY A 131 -10.09 9.82 -0.47
CA GLY A 131 -8.65 9.65 -0.69
C GLY A 131 -7.76 10.78 -0.18
N LYS A 132 -8.29 11.75 0.58
CA LYS A 132 -7.56 13.00 0.87
C LYS A 132 -6.95 13.08 2.26
N SER A 133 -7.51 12.36 3.23
CA SER A 133 -7.13 12.48 4.64
C SER A 133 -6.92 11.12 5.29
N SER A 134 -5.94 11.02 6.19
CA SER A 134 -5.66 9.84 6.99
C SER A 134 -5.56 10.23 8.47
N PRO A 135 -6.00 9.36 9.42
CA PRO A 135 -6.53 8.02 9.18
C PRO A 135 -7.99 8.04 8.69
N GLY A 136 -8.40 6.97 8.01
CA GLY A 136 -9.79 6.72 7.65
C GLY A 136 -10.03 5.24 7.34
N PRO A 137 -11.31 4.83 7.15
CA PRO A 137 -11.70 3.43 7.11
C PRO A 137 -11.39 2.73 5.78
N CYS A 138 -10.81 3.42 4.80
CA CYS A 138 -10.58 2.86 3.48
C CYS A 138 -9.15 2.33 3.32
N PRO A 139 -8.96 1.00 3.19
CA PRO A 139 -7.64 0.41 3.00
C PRO A 139 -7.19 0.31 1.53
N ILE A 140 -8.12 0.33 0.57
CA ILE A 140 -7.85 0.04 -0.85
C ILE A 140 -8.60 1.04 -1.74
N ASN A 141 -7.99 1.45 -2.86
CA ASN A 141 -8.61 2.23 -3.94
C ASN A 141 -9.11 3.64 -3.56
N CYS A 142 -8.71 4.16 -2.40
CA CYS A 142 -8.99 5.54 -2.03
C CYS A 142 -7.93 6.51 -2.54
N THR A 143 -6.67 6.11 -2.63
CA THR A 143 -5.59 6.92 -3.21
C THR A 143 -4.46 6.01 -3.67
N ASN A 144 -3.69 6.43 -4.68
CA ASN A 144 -2.44 5.77 -5.08
C ASN A 144 -1.20 6.51 -4.56
N ASN A 145 -1.41 7.46 -3.63
CA ASN A 145 -0.32 8.17 -2.97
C ASN A 145 0.18 7.33 -1.80
N ASN A 146 1.04 6.37 -2.11
CA ASN A 146 1.65 5.42 -1.17
C ASN A 146 0.64 4.46 -0.49
N GLU A 147 -0.40 4.04 -1.21
CA GLU A 147 -1.46 3.17 -0.67
C GLU A 147 -1.92 2.16 -1.72
N MET A 148 -2.54 1.06 -1.29
CA MET A 148 -3.02 0.02 -2.19
C MET A 148 -4.06 0.56 -3.18
N TYR A 149 -3.74 0.49 -4.48
CA TYR A 149 -4.56 1.07 -5.53
C TYR A 149 -4.45 0.31 -6.84
N SER A 150 -5.59 0.07 -7.48
CA SER A 150 -5.67 -0.59 -8.77
C SER A 150 -6.78 -0.06 -9.66
N PHE A 151 -6.58 -0.22 -10.97
CA PHE A 151 -7.60 0.02 -11.97
C PHE A 151 -8.47 -1.20 -12.26
N HIS A 152 -8.25 -2.33 -11.59
CA HIS A 152 -9.18 -3.45 -11.60
C HIS A 152 -10.54 -3.08 -11.00
N SER A 153 -11.58 -3.84 -11.33
CA SER A 153 -12.89 -3.66 -10.73
C SER A 153 -12.90 -4.28 -9.34
N GLY A 154 -13.14 -3.48 -8.30
CA GLY A 154 -13.50 -3.98 -6.98
C GLY A 154 -12.35 -4.35 -6.04
N GLY A 155 -11.07 -4.14 -6.39
CA GLY A 155 -9.97 -4.55 -5.52
C GLY A 155 -8.58 -4.39 -6.12
N VAL A 156 -7.61 -5.03 -5.47
CA VAL A 156 -6.17 -5.04 -5.82
C VAL A 156 -5.63 -6.47 -5.79
N HIS A 157 -4.59 -6.75 -6.57
CA HIS A 157 -3.79 -7.96 -6.40
C HIS A 157 -2.69 -7.76 -5.35
N CYS A 158 -2.54 -8.74 -4.47
CA CYS A 158 -1.53 -8.79 -3.43
C CYS A 158 -0.73 -10.09 -3.52
N VAL A 159 0.57 -10.01 -3.24
CA VAL A 159 1.49 -11.14 -3.12
C VAL A 159 1.72 -11.42 -1.64
N LEU A 160 1.43 -12.64 -1.21
CA LEU A 160 1.66 -13.12 0.14
C LEU A 160 3.11 -13.60 0.32
N ALA A 161 3.53 -13.81 1.57
CA ALA A 161 4.89 -14.17 1.90
C ALA A 161 5.29 -15.60 1.51
N ASP A 162 4.31 -16.47 1.26
CA ASP A 162 4.52 -17.78 0.64
C ASP A 162 4.57 -17.73 -0.90
N GLY A 163 4.41 -16.55 -1.50
CA GLY A 163 4.41 -16.32 -2.94
C GLY A 163 3.05 -16.47 -3.61
N ALA A 164 1.98 -16.81 -2.86
CA ALA A 164 0.64 -16.86 -3.42
C ALA A 164 0.15 -15.45 -3.81
N VAL A 165 -0.62 -15.37 -4.91
CA VAL A 165 -1.29 -14.13 -5.32
C VAL A 165 -2.76 -14.21 -4.94
N ARG A 166 -3.27 -13.18 -4.27
CA ARG A 166 -4.69 -13.04 -3.90
C ARG A 166 -5.24 -11.74 -4.45
N PHE A 167 -6.51 -11.76 -4.85
CA PHE A 167 -7.25 -10.54 -5.14
C PHE A 167 -8.02 -10.14 -3.88
N LEU A 168 -7.74 -8.95 -3.34
CA LEU A 168 -8.41 -8.44 -2.14
C LEU A 168 -9.45 -7.39 -2.53
N SER A 169 -10.66 -7.59 -2.02
CA SER A 169 -11.77 -6.67 -2.27
C SER A 169 -11.51 -5.31 -1.64
N GLN A 170 -11.89 -4.24 -2.33
CA GLN A 170 -11.86 -2.88 -1.80
C GLN A 170 -12.86 -2.66 -0.65
N THR A 171 -13.80 -3.59 -0.45
CA THR A 171 -14.76 -3.59 0.66
C THR A 171 -14.30 -4.41 1.86
N ILE A 172 -13.06 -4.92 1.85
CA ILE A 172 -12.47 -5.61 2.99
C ILE A 172 -12.51 -4.70 4.23
N ASP A 173 -12.82 -5.29 5.37
CA ASP A 173 -12.75 -4.59 6.65
C ASP A 173 -11.31 -4.12 6.91
N ILE A 174 -11.16 -2.87 7.39
CA ILE A 174 -9.84 -2.28 7.59
C ILE A 174 -9.05 -2.97 8.70
N ASP A 175 -9.71 -3.52 9.72
CA ASP A 175 -9.04 -4.30 10.75
C ASP A 175 -8.54 -5.63 10.18
N MET A 176 -9.35 -6.29 9.36
CA MET A 176 -8.92 -7.50 8.65
C MET A 176 -7.74 -7.24 7.72
N MET A 177 -7.76 -6.13 6.97
CA MET A 177 -6.62 -5.74 6.15
C MET A 177 -5.36 -5.51 7.00
N ALA A 178 -5.49 -4.81 8.14
CA ALA A 178 -4.37 -4.60 9.03
C ALA A 178 -3.74 -5.92 9.50
N SER A 179 -4.57 -6.94 9.77
CA SER A 179 -4.08 -8.28 10.12
C SER A 179 -3.33 -8.98 9.01
N LEU A 180 -3.74 -8.79 7.74
CA LEU A 180 -3.01 -9.33 6.60
C LEU A 180 -1.68 -8.61 6.32
N VAL A 181 -1.54 -7.36 6.75
CA VAL A 181 -0.31 -6.59 6.57
C VAL A 181 0.71 -6.91 7.66
N THR A 182 0.26 -7.14 8.90
CA THR A 182 1.17 -7.49 9.99
C THR A 182 1.77 -8.88 9.83
N ALA A 183 3.01 -9.03 10.29
CA ALA A 183 3.70 -10.33 10.29
C ALA A 183 3.65 -11.03 11.65
N LYS A 184 3.43 -10.28 12.73
CA LYS A 184 3.50 -10.75 14.12
C LYS A 184 2.54 -9.97 15.03
N GLY A 185 1.35 -9.69 14.54
CA GLY A 185 0.26 -9.11 15.33
C GLY A 185 -0.33 -10.11 16.34
N HIS A 186 -0.15 -11.41 16.07
CA HIS A 186 -0.77 -12.56 16.75
C HIS A 186 -2.28 -12.61 16.56
N GLU A 187 -2.75 -12.20 15.39
CA GLU A 187 -4.17 -12.23 15.04
C GLU A 187 -4.53 -13.54 14.36
N LEU A 188 -5.55 -14.24 14.87
CA LEU A 188 -6.12 -15.40 14.19
C LEU A 188 -7.11 -14.89 13.14
N ILE A 189 -6.76 -15.00 11.85
CA ILE A 189 -7.70 -14.75 10.74
C ILE A 189 -8.34 -16.10 10.36
N PRO A 190 -9.66 -16.27 10.53
CA PRO A 190 -10.37 -17.44 10.02
C PRO A 190 -10.27 -17.53 8.48
N LEU A 191 -10.07 -18.75 7.95
CA LEU A 191 -9.93 -18.98 6.50
C LEU A 191 -11.18 -18.56 5.69
N ASP A 192 -12.35 -18.52 6.31
CA ASP A 192 -13.62 -18.16 5.66
C ASP A 192 -13.73 -16.67 5.30
N ASP A 193 -12.88 -15.82 5.90
CA ASP A 193 -12.88 -14.38 5.67
C ASP A 193 -12.14 -13.98 4.38
N PHE A 194 -11.41 -14.89 3.74
CA PHE A 194 -10.73 -14.65 2.46
C PHE A 194 -11.67 -14.73 1.24
N ALA A 195 -12.91 -15.18 1.42
CA ALA A 195 -13.84 -15.49 0.33
C ALA A 195 -15.02 -14.50 0.21
N ARG A 196 -15.01 -13.38 0.95
CA ARG A 196 -16.07 -12.37 0.92
C ARG A 196 -15.60 -11.03 0.36
#